data_AF-R7S0W5-F1
#
_entry.id   AF-R7S0W5-F1
#
_cell.length_a   1.000
_cell.length_b   1.000
_cell.length_c   1.000
_cell.angle_alpha   90.00
_cell.angle_beta   90.00
_cell.angle_gamma   90.00
#
_symmetry.space_group_name_H-M   'P 1'
#
loop_
_entity.id
_entity.type
_entity.pdbx_description
1 polymer ?
#
loop_
_entity_poly.entity_id
_entity_poly.type
_entity_poly.pdbx_seq_one_letter_code
_entity_poly.pdbx_strand_id
1 'polypeptide(L)'
;MYHDKRFQVDEYFPFIVFNQDQISQASIAGILMAKRKHMRHLPNRIKMLDQEALESLIRRGEEGEYLKPETPAEQNCFDILRDLQYVHGHVQGSTTARKSLRKEIKSLMYENGAFTLFVTFSPVDFKHPICLYYSDTNGRTMTELNTRFPDVGERLRMISSNPVACARFFHLMVDLFVKKLLRPTEGGGLFGDTEAYYGT
;
A
#
# COMPACT_ATOMS: atom_id res chain seq x y z
N MET A 1 24.30 2.94 8.34
CA MET A 1 23.97 2.29 7.05
C MET A 1 24.49 0.86 7.17
N TYR A 2 23.73 -0.17 6.76
CA TYR A 2 24.27 -1.53 6.80
C TYR A 2 25.57 -1.56 6.00
N HIS A 3 26.58 -2.25 6.53
CA HIS A 3 27.90 -2.32 5.91
C HIS A 3 27.83 -2.97 4.52
N ASP A 4 26.87 -3.88 4.32
CA ASP A 4 26.64 -4.57 3.06
C ASP A 4 25.32 -4.11 2.40
N LYS A 5 25.40 -3.58 1.18
CA LYS A 5 24.25 -3.11 0.37
C LYS A 5 23.74 -4.18 -0.61
N ARG A 6 24.30 -5.40 -0.64
CA ARG A 6 23.97 -6.44 -1.62
C ARG A 6 22.46 -6.69 -1.78
N PHE A 7 21.73 -6.81 -0.68
CA PHE A 7 20.28 -7.01 -0.72
C PHE A 7 19.47 -5.81 -1.21
N GLN A 8 20.03 -4.60 -1.10
CA GLN A 8 19.38 -3.36 -1.54
C GLN A 8 19.55 -3.13 -3.05
N VAL A 9 20.66 -3.62 -3.60
CA VAL A 9 21.01 -3.47 -5.03
C VAL A 9 20.62 -4.69 -5.87
N ASP A 10 20.21 -5.78 -5.22
CA ASP A 10 19.66 -6.95 -5.91
C ASP A 10 18.30 -6.60 -6.52
N GLU A 11 18.15 -6.87 -7.81
CA GLU A 11 16.97 -6.52 -8.61
C GLU A 11 15.71 -7.25 -8.13
N TYR A 12 15.85 -8.50 -7.68
CA TYR A 12 14.72 -9.37 -7.37
C TYR A 12 14.46 -9.50 -5.88
N PHE A 13 15.46 -9.26 -5.03
CA PHE A 13 15.35 -9.49 -3.59
C PHE A 13 14.17 -8.74 -2.96
N PRO A 14 13.99 -7.41 -3.16
CA PRO A 14 12.84 -6.70 -2.59
C PRO A 14 11.50 -7.28 -3.06
N PHE A 15 11.41 -7.68 -4.33
CA PHE A 15 10.20 -8.27 -4.92
C PHE A 15 9.90 -9.66 -4.34
N ILE A 16 10.91 -10.53 -4.24
CA ILE A 16 10.77 -11.88 -3.69
C ILE A 16 10.38 -11.80 -2.21
N VAL A 17 11.04 -10.96 -1.42
CA VAL A 17 10.74 -10.79 0.01
C VAL A 17 9.32 -10.25 0.19
N PHE A 18 8.92 -9.25 -0.60
CA PHE A 18 7.57 -8.71 -0.56
C PHE A 18 6.52 -9.77 -0.91
N ASN A 19 6.73 -10.56 -1.96
CA ASN A 19 5.82 -11.65 -2.31
C ASN A 19 5.75 -12.71 -1.22
N GLN A 20 6.89 -13.09 -0.64
CA GLN A 20 6.94 -14.06 0.44
C GLN A 20 6.19 -13.56 1.68
N ASP A 21 6.32 -12.27 2.00
CA ASP A 21 5.56 -11.64 3.08
C ASP A 21 4.04 -11.66 2.79
N GLN A 22 3.63 -11.30 1.57
CA GLN A 22 2.22 -11.39 1.16
C GLN A 22 1.67 -12.81 1.24
N ILE A 23 2.43 -13.82 0.78
CA ILE A 23 2.05 -15.24 0.87
C ILE A 23 1.93 -15.66 2.33
N SER A 24 2.85 -15.24 3.18
CA SER A 24 2.84 -15.52 4.62
C SER A 24 1.60 -14.92 5.29
N GLN A 25 1.33 -13.63 5.07
CA GLN A 25 0.14 -12.94 5.59
C GLN A 25 -1.15 -13.61 5.10
N ALA A 26 -1.24 -13.95 3.82
CA ALA A 26 -2.39 -14.63 3.24
C ALA A 26 -2.60 -16.04 3.85
N SER A 27 -1.51 -16.78 4.06
CA SER A 27 -1.54 -18.12 4.65
C SER A 27 -1.98 -18.08 6.12
N ILE A 28 -1.44 -17.15 6.92
CA ILE A 28 -1.83 -16.96 8.32
C ILE A 28 -3.31 -16.58 8.41
N ALA A 29 -3.75 -15.62 7.58
CA ALA A 29 -5.14 -15.24 7.51
C ALA A 29 -6.03 -16.42 7.12
N GLY A 30 -5.63 -17.19 6.11
CA GLY A 30 -6.33 -18.42 5.69
C GLY A 30 -6.48 -19.43 6.81
N ILE A 31 -5.40 -19.73 7.55
CA ILE A 31 -5.40 -20.67 8.68
C ILE A 31 -6.33 -20.18 9.81
N LEU A 32 -6.25 -18.90 10.18
CA LEU A 32 -7.08 -18.33 11.24
C LEU A 32 -8.57 -18.38 10.87
N MET A 33 -8.89 -18.16 9.60
CA MET A 33 -10.27 -18.19 9.10
C MET A 33 -10.80 -19.61 8.92
N ALA A 34 -9.99 -20.56 8.43
CA ALA A 34 -10.40 -21.96 8.26
C ALA A 34 -10.81 -22.62 9.59
N LYS A 35 -10.29 -22.15 10.73
CA LYS A 35 -10.70 -22.59 12.07
C LYS A 35 -12.11 -22.14 12.46
N ARG A 36 -12.71 -21.16 11.78
CA ARG A 36 -14.06 -20.67 12.09
C ARG A 36 -15.13 -21.60 11.54
N LYS A 37 -16.20 -21.83 12.32
CA LYS A 37 -17.30 -22.75 11.96
C LYS A 37 -17.93 -22.43 10.59
N HIS A 38 -18.09 -21.15 10.27
CA HIS A 38 -18.68 -20.68 9.00
C HIS A 38 -17.86 -21.07 7.75
N MET A 39 -16.53 -21.17 7.88
CA MET A 39 -15.63 -21.42 6.75
C MET A 39 -15.51 -22.89 6.39
N ARG A 40 -15.96 -23.82 7.24
CA ARG A 40 -15.92 -25.27 6.98
C ARG A 40 -16.76 -25.68 5.78
N HIS A 41 -17.84 -24.95 5.50
CA HIS A 41 -18.76 -25.23 4.39
C HIS A 41 -18.40 -24.46 3.11
N LEU A 42 -17.46 -23.52 3.18
CA LEU A 42 -17.08 -22.67 2.04
C LEU A 42 -16.60 -23.48 0.82
N PRO A 43 -15.75 -24.52 0.95
CA PRO A 43 -15.32 -25.31 -0.21
C PRO A 43 -16.49 -26.00 -0.93
N ASN A 44 -17.48 -26.49 -0.18
CA ASN A 44 -18.67 -27.11 -0.76
C ASN A 44 -19.56 -26.05 -1.43
N ARG A 45 -19.70 -24.86 -0.84
CA ARG A 45 -20.44 -23.74 -1.46
C ARG A 45 -19.80 -23.26 -2.76
N ILE A 46 -18.47 -23.26 -2.84
CA ILE A 46 -17.73 -22.95 -4.07
C ILE A 46 -17.97 -24.04 -5.13
N LYS A 47 -17.98 -25.32 -4.75
CA LYS A 47 -18.26 -26.42 -5.69
C LYS A 47 -19.69 -26.42 -6.21
N MET A 48 -20.64 -25.98 -5.38
CA MET A 48 -22.07 -25.90 -5.71
C MET A 48 -22.46 -24.51 -6.23
N LEU A 49 -21.48 -23.71 -6.65
CA LEU A 49 -21.76 -22.40 -7.23
C LEU A 49 -22.49 -22.59 -8.56
N ASP A 50 -23.55 -21.82 -8.75
CA ASP A 50 -24.26 -21.75 -10.01
C ASP A 50 -23.41 -20.95 -11.02
N GLN A 51 -22.95 -21.64 -12.07
CA GLN A 51 -22.08 -21.06 -13.08
C GLN A 51 -22.83 -20.05 -13.97
N GLU A 52 -24.10 -20.30 -14.29
CA GLU A 52 -24.91 -19.40 -15.11
C GLU A 52 -25.16 -18.08 -14.38
N ALA A 53 -25.45 -18.15 -13.07
CA ALA A 53 -25.58 -16.97 -12.23
C ALA A 53 -24.27 -16.16 -12.15
N LEU A 54 -23.12 -16.83 -12.06
CA LEU A 54 -21.82 -16.15 -12.06
C LEU A 54 -21.53 -15.47 -13.42
N GLU A 55 -21.78 -16.16 -14.53
CA GLU A 55 -21.56 -15.63 -15.88
C GLU A 55 -22.47 -14.43 -16.16
N SER A 56 -23.73 -14.48 -15.72
CA SER A 56 -24.66 -13.34 -15.75
C SER A 56 -24.10 -12.11 -15.03
N LEU A 57 -23.57 -12.31 -13.81
CA LEU A 57 -22.95 -11.24 -13.02
C LEU A 57 -21.68 -10.68 -13.69
N ILE A 58 -20.85 -11.53 -14.28
CA ILE A 58 -19.64 -11.08 -15.00
C ILE A 58 -20.04 -10.21 -16.19
N ARG A 59 -20.97 -10.67 -17.03
CA ARG A 59 -21.42 -9.93 -18.21
C ARG A 59 -21.98 -8.54 -17.85
N ARG A 60 -22.87 -8.48 -16.86
CA ARG A 60 -23.44 -7.21 -16.37
C ARG A 60 -22.36 -6.27 -15.82
N GLY A 61 -21.33 -6.84 -15.19
CA GLY A 61 -20.21 -6.08 -14.66
C GLY A 61 -19.32 -5.49 -15.75
N GLU A 62 -19.10 -6.22 -16.84
CA GLU A 62 -18.35 -5.76 -18.02
C GLU A 62 -19.10 -4.67 -18.81
N GLU A 63 -20.43 -4.74 -18.83
CA GLU A 63 -21.31 -3.73 -19.43
C GLU A 63 -21.41 -2.44 -18.58
N GLY A 64 -20.78 -2.42 -17.39
CA GLY A 64 -20.71 -1.27 -16.50
C GLY A 64 -21.96 -1.07 -15.64
N GLU A 65 -22.83 -2.07 -15.56
CA GLU A 65 -24.03 -2.02 -14.72
C GLU A 65 -23.68 -2.07 -13.23
N TYR A 66 -24.56 -1.49 -12.40
CA TYR A 66 -24.45 -1.64 -10.96
C TYR A 66 -24.86 -3.07 -10.55
N LEU A 67 -23.87 -3.87 -10.16
CA LEU A 67 -24.08 -5.26 -9.75
C LEU A 67 -24.86 -5.34 -8.43
N LYS A 68 -26.14 -5.68 -8.54
CA LYS A 68 -27.01 -6.04 -7.42
C LYS A 68 -27.54 -7.46 -7.65
N PRO A 69 -27.49 -8.35 -6.65
CA PRO A 69 -28.08 -9.67 -6.78
C PRO A 69 -29.60 -9.56 -6.93
N GLU A 70 -30.14 -10.21 -7.95
CA GLU A 70 -31.57 -10.29 -8.25
C GLU A 70 -32.12 -11.68 -7.97
N THR A 71 -31.27 -12.71 -8.08
CA THR A 71 -31.66 -14.10 -7.81
C THR A 71 -31.01 -14.64 -6.53
N PRO A 72 -31.60 -15.68 -5.89
CA PRO A 72 -30.96 -16.37 -4.77
C PRO A 72 -29.59 -16.97 -5.12
N ALA A 73 -29.40 -17.40 -6.37
CA ALA A 73 -28.13 -17.92 -6.87
C ALA A 73 -27.06 -16.82 -6.96
N GLU A 74 -27.43 -15.64 -7.47
CA GLU A 74 -26.55 -14.47 -7.46
C GLU A 74 -26.23 -14.01 -6.02
N GLN A 75 -27.22 -14.02 -5.12
CA GLN A 75 -27.00 -13.69 -3.70
C GLN A 75 -25.96 -14.63 -3.07
N ASN A 76 -26.02 -15.94 -3.36
CA ASN A 76 -25.02 -16.89 -2.88
C ASN A 76 -23.62 -16.59 -3.46
N CYS A 77 -23.52 -16.15 -4.72
CA CYS A 77 -22.24 -15.71 -5.30
C CYS A 77 -21.66 -14.52 -4.52
N PHE A 78 -22.49 -13.52 -4.19
CA PHE A 78 -22.08 -12.38 -3.37
C PHE A 78 -21.66 -12.76 -1.96
N ASP A 79 -22.34 -13.74 -1.35
CA ASP A 79 -22.01 -14.21 0.00
C ASP A 79 -20.68 -14.98 0.02
N ILE A 80 -20.42 -15.82 -0.98
CA ILE A 80 -19.11 -16.47 -1.16
C ILE A 80 -18.02 -15.43 -1.39
N LEU A 81 -18.27 -14.42 -2.24
CA LEU A 81 -17.33 -13.34 -2.47
C LEU A 81 -17.03 -12.56 -1.19
N ARG A 82 -18.05 -12.32 -0.35
CA ARG A 82 -17.88 -11.65 0.95
C ARG A 82 -17.01 -12.48 1.89
N ASP A 83 -17.26 -13.78 1.97
CA ASP A 83 -16.45 -14.71 2.77
C ASP A 83 -15.00 -14.73 2.30
N LEU A 84 -14.76 -14.76 0.98
CA LEU A 84 -13.42 -14.66 0.39
C LEU A 84 -12.77 -13.30 0.68
N GLN A 85 -13.50 -12.19 0.52
CA GLN A 85 -12.98 -10.85 0.80
C GLN A 85 -12.58 -10.69 2.27
N TYR A 86 -13.27 -11.35 3.19
CA TYR A 86 -12.94 -11.37 4.61
C TYR A 86 -11.59 -12.04 4.88
N VAL A 87 -11.24 -13.10 4.13
CA VAL A 87 -9.91 -13.73 4.17
C VAL A 87 -8.84 -12.76 3.65
N HIS A 88 -9.10 -12.07 2.54
CA HIS A 88 -8.14 -11.16 1.89
C HIS A 88 -7.94 -9.82 2.63
N GLY A 89 -8.77 -9.50 3.62
CA GLY A 89 -8.69 -8.25 4.40
C GLY A 89 -7.38 -8.05 5.14
N HIS A 90 -6.66 -9.13 5.43
CA HIS A 90 -5.44 -9.11 6.24
C HIS A 90 -4.15 -9.08 5.40
N VAL A 91 -4.26 -9.05 4.06
CA VAL A 91 -3.11 -8.97 3.17
C VAL A 91 -2.87 -7.51 2.80
N GLN A 92 -1.68 -6.99 3.10
CA GLN A 92 -1.31 -5.62 2.75
C GLN A 92 -1.43 -5.37 1.23
N GLY A 93 -2.06 -4.24 0.87
CA GLY A 93 -2.28 -3.86 -0.53
C GLY A 93 -3.51 -4.50 -1.19
N SER A 94 -4.21 -5.42 -0.51
CA SER A 94 -5.43 -6.03 -1.05
C SER A 94 -6.54 -5.01 -1.30
N THR A 95 -7.51 -5.37 -2.16
CA THR A 95 -8.70 -4.55 -2.39
C THR A 95 -9.50 -4.33 -1.11
N THR A 96 -9.57 -5.34 -0.24
CA THR A 96 -10.23 -5.25 1.07
C THR A 96 -9.47 -4.33 2.02
N ALA A 97 -8.13 -4.42 2.10
CA ALA A 97 -7.32 -3.50 2.92
C ALA A 97 -7.55 -2.05 2.50
N ARG A 98 -7.52 -1.76 1.18
CA ARG A 98 -7.85 -0.42 0.64
C ARG A 98 -9.28 0.03 0.98
N LYS A 99 -10.25 -0.87 1.04
CA LYS A 99 -11.61 -0.55 1.50
C LYS A 99 -11.64 -0.22 3.01
N SER A 100 -10.84 -0.89 3.83
CA SER A 100 -10.71 -0.58 5.27
C SER A 100 -10.17 0.81 5.49
N LEU A 101 -9.04 1.15 4.85
CA LEU A 101 -8.44 2.49 4.98
C LEU A 101 -9.43 3.60 4.61
N ARG A 102 -10.24 3.40 3.56
CA ARG A 102 -11.30 4.35 3.19
C ARG A 102 -12.41 4.46 4.23
N LYS A 103 -12.74 3.38 4.94
CA LYS A 103 -13.72 3.42 6.04
C LYS A 103 -13.17 4.18 7.24
N GLU A 104 -11.89 4.02 7.56
CA GLU A 104 -11.20 4.74 8.62
C GLU A 104 -11.16 6.25 8.32
N ILE A 105 -10.78 6.62 7.10
CA ILE A 105 -10.87 8.00 6.58
C ILE A 105 -12.28 8.57 6.72
N LYS A 106 -13.32 7.81 6.32
CA LYS A 106 -14.72 8.25 6.48
C LYS A 106 -15.12 8.41 7.94
N SER A 107 -14.67 7.52 8.82
CA SER A 107 -14.93 7.61 10.27
C SER A 107 -14.35 8.92 10.82
N LEU A 108 -13.12 9.24 10.44
CA LEU A 108 -12.48 10.51 10.82
C LEU A 108 -13.29 11.71 10.31
N MET A 109 -13.83 11.64 9.09
CA MET A 109 -14.68 12.71 8.56
C MET A 109 -15.99 12.88 9.31
N TYR A 110 -16.58 11.79 9.80
CA TYR A 110 -17.81 11.88 10.59
C TYR A 110 -17.55 12.52 11.96
N GLU A 111 -16.36 12.34 12.52
CA GLU A 111 -15.97 12.87 13.83
C GLU A 111 -15.47 14.32 13.75
N ASN A 112 -14.53 14.62 12.84
CA ASN A 112 -13.86 15.92 12.74
C ASN A 112 -14.35 16.78 11.58
N GLY A 113 -15.31 16.31 10.78
CA GLY A 113 -15.78 16.99 9.57
C GLY A 113 -14.91 16.74 8.34
N ALA A 114 -15.18 17.48 7.26
CA ALA A 114 -14.47 17.29 6.00
C ALA A 114 -12.98 17.68 6.09
N PHE A 115 -12.11 16.91 5.44
CA PHE A 115 -10.69 17.24 5.38
C PHE A 115 -10.45 18.60 4.71
N THR A 116 -9.65 19.45 5.34
CA THR A 116 -9.19 20.71 4.76
C THR A 116 -8.11 20.50 3.69
N LEU A 117 -7.27 19.46 3.87
CA LEU A 117 -6.11 19.20 3.03
C LEU A 117 -6.06 17.72 2.62
N PHE A 118 -5.84 17.49 1.32
CA PHE A 118 -5.48 16.19 0.77
C PHE A 118 -4.12 16.32 0.07
N VAL A 119 -3.08 15.68 0.63
CA VAL A 119 -1.69 15.86 0.17
C VAL A 119 -1.17 14.58 -0.45
N THR A 120 -0.65 14.68 -1.68
CA THR A 120 0.04 13.58 -2.37
C THR A 120 1.54 13.86 -2.40
N PHE A 121 2.35 12.92 -1.91
CA PHE A 121 3.81 13.02 -1.94
C PHE A 121 4.39 12.40 -3.20
N SER A 122 5.18 13.19 -3.94
CA SER A 122 6.02 12.68 -5.03
C SER A 122 7.34 13.46 -5.05
N PRO A 123 8.24 13.18 -4.08
CA PRO A 123 9.52 13.86 -4.00
C PRO A 123 10.42 13.45 -5.18
N VAL A 124 11.12 14.42 -5.77
CA VAL A 124 12.00 14.18 -6.92
C VAL A 124 13.34 13.60 -6.45
N ASP A 125 13.42 12.29 -6.43
CA ASP A 125 14.58 11.49 -6.01
C ASP A 125 15.88 11.84 -6.74
N PHE A 126 15.90 11.86 -8.07
CA PHE A 126 17.12 12.05 -8.87
C PHE A 126 17.69 13.45 -8.86
N LYS A 127 16.95 14.42 -8.30
CA LYS A 127 17.45 15.79 -8.09
C LYS A 127 17.80 16.05 -6.63
N HIS A 128 17.60 15.09 -5.73
CA HIS A 128 17.77 15.31 -4.30
C HIS A 128 19.10 14.72 -3.79
N PRO A 129 20.03 15.54 -3.25
CA PRO A 129 21.32 15.05 -2.76
C PRO A 129 21.22 13.93 -1.73
N ILE A 130 20.22 14.00 -0.82
CA ILE A 130 19.99 12.94 0.17
C ILE A 130 19.67 11.58 -0.48
N CYS A 131 18.85 11.57 -1.54
CA CYS A 131 18.52 10.32 -2.22
C CYS A 131 19.77 9.75 -2.91
N LEU A 132 20.55 10.61 -3.58
CA LEU A 132 21.81 10.21 -4.21
C LEU A 132 22.81 9.67 -3.17
N TYR A 133 22.90 10.29 -2.00
CA TYR A 133 23.74 9.83 -0.91
C TYR A 133 23.32 8.45 -0.39
N TYR A 134 22.02 8.17 -0.29
CA TYR A 134 21.55 6.84 0.08
C TYR A 134 21.88 5.79 -0.99
N SER A 135 21.74 6.16 -2.26
CA SER A 135 22.01 5.29 -3.41
C SER A 135 23.51 5.08 -3.65
N ASP A 136 24.39 5.93 -3.14
CA ASP A 136 25.80 5.91 -3.49
C ASP A 136 26.53 4.64 -2.98
N THR A 137 27.21 3.95 -3.89
CA THR A 137 28.03 2.75 -3.59
C THR A 137 29.52 3.05 -3.58
N ASN A 138 29.94 4.26 -3.99
CA ASN A 138 31.33 4.66 -4.15
C ASN A 138 31.92 5.31 -2.89
N GLY A 139 31.14 5.43 -1.82
CA GLY A 139 31.58 6.03 -0.55
C GLY A 139 31.64 7.56 -0.60
N ARG A 140 30.96 8.20 -1.56
CA ARG A 140 30.89 9.65 -1.67
C ARG A 140 30.16 10.24 -0.46
N THR A 141 30.72 11.31 0.06
CA THR A 141 30.12 12.11 1.13
C THR A 141 29.02 13.01 0.58
N MET A 142 28.14 13.47 1.47
CA MET A 142 27.11 14.46 1.10
C MET A 142 27.72 15.74 0.51
N THR A 143 28.85 16.18 1.06
CA THR A 143 29.56 17.39 0.62
C THR A 143 30.05 17.25 -0.82
N GLU A 144 30.61 16.09 -1.18
CA GLU A 144 31.06 15.80 -2.54
C GLU A 144 29.90 15.80 -3.52
N LEU A 145 28.76 15.18 -3.16
CA LEU A 145 27.57 15.16 -3.99
C LEU A 145 26.98 16.57 -4.21
N ASN A 146 27.02 17.43 -3.19
CA ASN A 146 26.57 18.82 -3.32
C ASN A 146 27.53 19.70 -4.14
N THR A 147 28.83 19.42 -4.08
CA THR A 147 29.86 20.22 -4.76
C THR A 147 30.01 19.82 -6.22
N ARG A 148 29.95 18.51 -6.51
CA ARG A 148 30.02 17.93 -7.84
C ARG A 148 28.82 17.02 -8.05
N PHE A 149 27.71 17.65 -8.42
CA PHE A 149 26.48 16.92 -8.68
C PHE A 149 26.67 15.99 -9.89
N PRO A 150 26.34 14.68 -9.79
CA PRO A 150 26.53 13.76 -10.90
C PRO A 150 25.65 14.13 -12.10
N ASP A 151 26.05 13.68 -13.29
CA ASP A 151 25.26 13.92 -14.51
C ASP A 151 23.88 13.24 -14.41
N VAL A 152 22.93 13.66 -15.25
CA VAL A 152 21.55 13.14 -15.21
C VAL A 152 21.53 11.63 -15.40
N GLY A 153 22.34 11.08 -16.32
CA GLY A 153 22.38 9.66 -16.60
C GLY A 153 22.95 8.86 -15.42
N GLU A 154 24.00 9.36 -14.78
CA GLU A 154 24.54 8.73 -13.57
C GLU A 154 23.51 8.73 -12.44
N ARG A 155 22.82 9.84 -12.20
CA ARG A 155 21.79 9.94 -11.14
C ARG A 155 20.65 8.95 -11.35
N LEU A 156 20.16 8.83 -12.58
CA LEU A 156 19.12 7.87 -12.92
C LEU A 156 19.60 6.44 -12.67
N ARG A 157 20.83 6.10 -13.07
CA ARG A 157 21.43 4.77 -12.80
C ARG A 157 21.61 4.48 -11.32
N MET A 158 21.99 5.47 -10.52
CA MET A 158 22.14 5.31 -9.07
C MET A 158 20.82 4.97 -8.38
N ILE A 159 19.73 5.61 -8.81
CA ILE A 159 18.39 5.41 -8.23
C ILE A 159 17.78 4.10 -8.72
N SER A 160 17.88 3.82 -10.03
CA SER A 160 17.34 2.58 -10.58
C SER A 160 18.04 1.34 -10.02
N SER A 161 19.32 1.43 -9.67
CA SER A 161 20.09 0.31 -9.10
C SER A 161 19.89 0.14 -7.60
N ASN A 162 19.19 1.03 -6.91
CA ASN A 162 18.95 0.94 -5.47
C ASN A 162 17.55 1.49 -5.10
N PRO A 163 16.48 0.72 -5.36
CA PRO A 163 15.12 1.14 -5.01
C PRO A 163 14.92 1.32 -3.50
N VAL A 164 15.69 0.61 -2.67
CA VAL A 164 15.64 0.75 -1.20
C VAL A 164 16.10 2.14 -0.75
N ALA A 165 17.13 2.71 -1.39
CA ALA A 165 17.56 4.08 -1.12
C ALA A 165 16.43 5.09 -1.40
N CYS A 166 15.71 4.88 -2.49
CA CYS A 166 14.57 5.72 -2.88
C CYS A 166 13.42 5.60 -1.87
N ALA A 167 13.09 4.38 -1.44
CA ALA A 167 12.08 4.15 -0.40
C ALA A 167 12.45 4.83 0.93
N ARG A 168 13.72 4.77 1.34
CA ARG A 168 14.21 5.44 2.56
C ARG A 168 14.17 6.97 2.44
N PHE A 169 14.50 7.50 1.27
CA PHE A 169 14.37 8.92 0.99
C PHE A 169 12.90 9.36 1.04
N PHE A 170 12.00 8.62 0.39
CA PHE A 170 10.57 8.89 0.45
C PHE A 170 10.06 8.89 1.89
N HIS A 171 10.40 7.87 2.68
CA HIS A 171 10.03 7.80 4.10
C HIS A 171 10.54 8.99 4.89
N LEU A 172 11.81 9.40 4.70
CA LEU A 172 12.35 10.61 5.32
C LEU A 172 11.53 11.86 4.97
N MET A 173 11.15 12.04 3.71
CA MET A 173 10.39 13.20 3.25
C MET A 173 9.00 13.25 3.89
N VAL A 174 8.31 12.10 3.96
CA VAL A 174 7.02 11.98 4.63
C VAL A 174 7.15 12.27 6.13
N ASP A 175 8.15 11.69 6.80
CA ASP A 175 8.42 11.92 8.21
C ASP A 175 8.70 13.40 8.52
N LEU A 176 9.51 14.06 7.70
CA LEU A 176 9.79 15.48 7.85
C LEU A 176 8.54 16.32 7.63
N PHE A 177 7.71 15.98 6.65
CA PHE A 177 6.44 16.67 6.45
C PHE A 177 5.53 16.55 7.68
N VAL A 178 5.31 15.33 8.17
CA VAL A 178 4.41 15.10 9.31
C VAL A 178 4.96 15.75 10.57
N LYS A 179 6.26 15.57 10.87
CA LYS A 179 6.87 16.04 12.12
C LYS A 179 7.20 17.52 12.14
N LYS A 180 7.48 18.13 10.98
CA LYS A 180 7.94 19.54 10.92
C LYS A 180 6.94 20.48 10.29
N LEU A 181 6.14 20.04 9.31
CA LEU A 181 5.14 20.90 8.68
C LEU A 181 3.76 20.74 9.33
N LEU A 182 3.27 19.51 9.55
CA LEU A 182 1.96 19.31 10.19
C LEU A 182 2.01 19.49 11.71
N ARG A 183 3.03 18.90 12.37
CA ARG A 183 3.23 18.96 13.83
C ARG A 183 1.98 18.57 14.65
N PRO A 184 1.36 17.41 14.40
CA PRO A 184 0.07 17.06 15.00
C PRO A 184 0.08 16.94 16.53
N THR A 185 1.23 16.67 17.13
CA THR A 185 1.36 16.56 18.60
C THR A 185 1.82 17.85 19.27
N GLU A 186 2.48 18.74 18.54
CA GLU A 186 3.14 19.93 19.11
C GLU A 186 2.36 21.23 18.84
N GLY A 187 1.47 21.25 17.85
CA GLY A 187 0.79 22.46 17.40
C GLY A 187 1.72 23.43 16.65
N GLY A 188 1.15 24.53 16.16
CA GLY A 188 1.85 25.54 15.39
C GLY A 188 2.51 24.98 14.13
N GLY A 189 1.79 24.09 13.43
CA GLY A 189 2.17 23.62 12.10
C GLY A 189 2.06 24.73 11.06
N LEU A 190 2.67 24.53 9.89
CA LEU A 190 2.62 25.49 8.77
C LEU A 190 1.18 25.80 8.33
N PHE A 191 0.28 24.82 8.46
CA PHE A 191 -1.12 24.92 8.07
C PHE A 191 -2.06 25.23 9.25
N GLY A 192 -1.50 25.61 10.41
CA GLY A 192 -2.24 25.74 11.66
C GLY A 192 -2.15 24.49 12.53
N ASP A 193 -2.99 24.45 13.56
CA ASP A 193 -3.06 23.31 14.48
C ASP A 193 -3.78 22.14 13.81
N THR A 194 -3.14 20.97 13.84
CA THR A 194 -3.71 19.76 13.24
C THR A 194 -4.62 19.07 14.26
N GLU A 195 -5.92 19.11 14.01
CA GLU A 195 -6.92 18.42 14.85
C GLU A 195 -6.85 16.90 14.67
N ALA A 196 -6.75 16.43 13.42
CA ALA A 196 -6.62 15.02 13.09
C ALA A 196 -5.80 14.83 11.81
N TYR A 197 -5.04 13.74 11.73
CA TYR A 197 -4.34 13.33 10.50
C TYR A 197 -4.51 11.83 10.26
N TYR A 198 -4.55 11.45 8.99
CA TYR A 198 -4.59 10.05 8.58
C TYR A 198 -3.55 9.82 7.49
N GLY A 199 -2.62 8.90 7.74
CA GLY A 199 -1.57 8.50 6.81
C GLY A 199 -0.92 7.20 7.27
N THR A 200 -0.63 6.32 6.32
CA THR A 200 0.02 5.02 6.52
C THR A 200 1.31 4.94 5.75
#